data_AF-A0A5C6F5L7-F1
#
_entry.id   AF-A0A5C6F5L7-F1
#
_cell.length_a   1.000
_cell.length_b   1.000
_cell.length_c   1.000
_cell.angle_alpha   90.00
_cell.angle_beta   90.00
_cell.angle_gamma   90.00
#
_symmetry.space_group_name_H-M   'P 1'
#
loop_
_entity.id
_entity.type
_entity.pdbx_description
1 polymer ?
#
loop_
_entity_poly.entity_id
_entity_poly.type
_entity_poly.pdbx_seq_one_letter_code
_entity_poly.pdbx_strand_id
1 'polypeptide(L)'
;MPNDKVIVYDDSCPMCRLYTYGFVVWGLLKPENRVGFATASPELTANIDLNRGRHEIPLFDRATGETIYGLKAMTHLLASRWGWLSPIFDSRPFWWVFHPMYEIITYNRRVIAGCKHCGGFDCAPDLNRFYRSVYIGLAGGFVSLMMAWLLMKPTTFAALGFSVLAAMSVYGLIAFSIGRVTSGSLVGWNFVGNYITTMVIVASTISIGLMMGTAVPDVLQWTVLGTASLLGITEIKRRDL
;
A
#
# COMPACT_ATOMS: atom_id res chain seq x y z
N MET A 1 -18.06 0.09 22.79
CA MET A 1 -17.30 -0.62 21.74
C MET A 1 -18.27 -1.53 21.03
N PRO A 2 -18.31 -1.58 19.69
CA PRO A 2 -19.23 -2.48 18.99
C PRO A 2 -18.86 -3.92 19.32
N ASN A 3 -19.70 -4.61 20.10
CA ASN A 3 -19.43 -6.00 20.49
C ASN A 3 -19.66 -6.97 19.34
N ASP A 4 -20.54 -6.59 18.41
CA ASP A 4 -21.08 -7.49 17.39
C ASP A 4 -20.42 -7.31 16.02
N LYS A 5 -19.50 -6.35 15.87
CA LYS A 5 -18.81 -6.10 14.61
C LYS A 5 -17.55 -6.95 14.50
N VAL A 6 -17.40 -7.66 13.38
CA VAL A 6 -16.22 -8.48 13.04
C VAL A 6 -15.59 -7.92 11.77
N ILE A 7 -14.32 -7.54 11.83
CA ILE A 7 -13.57 -7.17 10.63
C ILE A 7 -12.85 -8.42 10.10
N VAL A 8 -13.00 -8.67 8.81
CA VAL A 8 -12.30 -9.77 8.13
C VAL A 8 -11.25 -9.18 7.21
N TYR A 9 -9.98 -9.60 7.33
CA TYR A 9 -8.88 -8.96 6.61
C TYR A 9 -7.94 -9.97 5.93
N ASP A 10 -7.17 -9.48 4.95
CA ASP A 10 -6.16 -10.28 4.24
C ASP A 10 -4.91 -10.50 5.12
N ASP A 11 -4.72 -11.75 5.58
CA ASP A 11 -3.58 -12.17 6.41
C ASP A 11 -2.22 -12.07 5.72
N SER A 12 -2.23 -12.09 4.38
CA SER A 12 -1.04 -12.05 3.55
C SER A 12 -0.59 -10.63 3.23
N CYS A 13 -1.44 -9.62 3.47
CA CYS A 13 -1.14 -8.22 3.22
C CYS A 13 -0.63 -7.53 4.50
N PRO A 14 0.66 -7.10 4.55
CA PRO A 14 1.21 -6.42 5.72
C PRO A 14 0.45 -5.13 6.09
N MET A 15 -0.01 -4.36 5.09
CA MET A 15 -0.82 -3.17 5.35
C MET A 15 -2.17 -3.52 5.98
N CYS A 16 -2.88 -4.53 5.46
CA CYS A 16 -4.14 -5.00 6.05
C CYS A 16 -3.96 -5.42 7.51
N ARG A 17 -2.89 -6.17 7.80
CA ARG A 17 -2.57 -6.54 9.18
C ARG A 17 -2.33 -5.34 10.08
N LEU A 18 -1.55 -4.37 9.59
CA LEU A 18 -1.13 -3.20 10.36
C LEU A 18 -2.32 -2.30 10.73
N TYR A 19 -3.12 -1.87 9.76
CA TYR A 19 -4.21 -0.92 10.08
C TYR A 19 -5.33 -1.58 10.90
N THR A 20 -5.64 -2.85 10.64
CA THR A 20 -6.63 -3.57 11.44
C THR A 20 -6.16 -3.83 12.86
N TYR A 21 -4.86 -4.04 13.06
CA TYR A 21 -4.28 -4.10 14.40
C TYR A 21 -4.39 -2.74 15.11
N GLY A 22 -4.21 -1.62 14.39
CA GLY A 22 -4.47 -0.28 14.90
C GLY A 22 -5.88 -0.10 15.46
N PHE A 23 -6.90 -0.69 14.81
CA PHE A 23 -8.27 -0.67 15.34
C PHE A 23 -8.41 -1.37 16.71
N VAL A 24 -7.64 -2.44 16.94
CA VAL A 24 -7.61 -3.13 18.23
C VAL A 24 -6.92 -2.26 19.27
N VAL A 25 -5.74 -1.72 18.94
CA VAL A 25 -4.93 -0.89 19.85
C VAL A 25 -5.70 0.38 20.29
N TRP A 26 -6.47 0.98 19.40
CA TRP A 26 -7.27 2.18 19.70
C TRP A 26 -8.65 1.88 20.31
N GLY A 27 -8.95 0.61 20.61
CA GLY A 27 -10.21 0.20 21.23
C GLY A 27 -11.43 0.40 20.32
N LEU A 28 -11.23 0.41 19.00
CA LEU A 28 -12.29 0.47 17.98
C LEU A 28 -12.88 -0.91 17.71
N LEU A 29 -12.08 -1.96 17.93
CA LEU A 29 -12.43 -3.34 17.69
C LEU A 29 -11.84 -4.22 18.80
N LYS A 30 -12.58 -5.26 19.21
CA LYS A 30 -12.04 -6.26 20.13
C LYS A 30 -11.03 -7.17 19.41
N PRO A 31 -9.97 -7.65 20.10
CA PRO A 31 -8.99 -8.55 19.49
C PRO A 31 -9.63 -9.78 18.82
N GLU A 32 -10.61 -10.41 19.48
CA GLU A 32 -11.35 -11.57 18.99
C GLU A 32 -12.24 -11.28 17.77
N ASN A 33 -12.59 -10.02 17.54
CA ASN A 33 -13.39 -9.57 16.41
C ASN A 33 -12.53 -9.18 15.20
N ARG A 34 -11.21 -9.34 15.28
CA ARG A 34 -10.27 -9.17 14.17
C ARG A 34 -9.89 -10.52 13.59
N VAL A 35 -10.53 -10.90 12.49
CA VAL A 35 -10.41 -12.25 11.91
C VAL A 35 -9.70 -12.21 10.57
N GLY A 36 -8.76 -13.11 10.37
CA GLY A 36 -8.09 -13.29 9.09
C GLY A 36 -8.91 -14.14 8.13
N PHE A 37 -8.91 -13.83 6.82
CA PHE A 37 -9.59 -14.64 5.80
C PHE A 37 -9.18 -16.12 5.83
N ALA A 38 -7.91 -16.42 6.13
CA ALA A 38 -7.44 -17.81 6.19
C ALA A 38 -8.03 -18.60 7.37
N THR A 39 -8.49 -17.88 8.41
CA THR A 39 -9.01 -18.44 9.66
C THR A 39 -10.51 -18.20 9.85
N ALA A 40 -11.17 -17.55 8.89
CA ALA A 40 -12.59 -17.22 8.98
C ALA A 40 -13.44 -18.50 8.93
N SER A 41 -14.45 -18.59 9.80
CA SER A 41 -15.37 -19.73 9.78
C SER A 41 -16.23 -19.73 8.52
N PRO A 42 -16.69 -20.90 8.04
CA PRO A 42 -17.60 -20.99 6.90
C PRO A 42 -18.85 -20.11 7.05
N GLU A 43 -19.41 -20.05 8.26
CA GLU A 43 -20.55 -19.21 8.63
C GLU A 43 -20.28 -17.72 8.43
N LEU A 44 -19.10 -17.24 8.85
CA LEU A 44 -18.71 -15.85 8.66
C LEU A 44 -18.48 -15.54 7.18
N THR A 45 -17.81 -16.44 6.45
CA THR A 45 -17.56 -16.26 5.02
C THR A 45 -18.84 -16.30 4.18
N ALA A 46 -19.87 -17.03 4.62
CA ALA A 46 -21.17 -17.05 3.93
C ALA A 46 -21.89 -15.70 3.94
N ASN A 47 -21.57 -14.82 4.90
CA ASN A 47 -22.13 -13.47 5.01
C ASN A 47 -21.27 -12.40 4.31
N ILE A 48 -20.19 -12.81 3.66
CA ILE A 48 -19.23 -11.90 3.02
C ILE A 48 -19.17 -12.21 1.53
N ASP A 49 -19.35 -11.19 0.71
CA ASP A 49 -18.99 -11.26 -0.70
C ASP A 49 -17.47 -11.31 -0.81
N LEU A 50 -16.95 -12.52 -1.02
CA LEU A 50 -15.51 -12.77 -1.10
C LEU A 50 -14.86 -12.04 -2.28
N ASN A 51 -15.56 -11.85 -3.40
CA ASN A 51 -15.01 -11.13 -4.56
C ASN A 51 -14.85 -9.64 -4.25
N ARG A 52 -15.86 -9.05 -3.60
CA ARG A 52 -15.77 -7.68 -3.10
C ARG A 52 -14.74 -7.55 -1.99
N GLY A 53 -14.68 -8.52 -1.08
CA GLY A 53 -13.75 -8.61 0.05
C GLY A 53 -12.27 -8.60 -0.35
N ARG A 54 -11.94 -9.05 -1.57
CA ARG A 54 -10.58 -8.92 -2.12
C ARG A 54 -10.18 -7.46 -2.33
N HIS A 55 -11.11 -6.58 -2.62
CA HIS A 55 -10.86 -5.16 -2.87
C HIS A 55 -11.17 -4.35 -1.60
N GLU A 56 -12.38 -4.47 -1.10
CA GLU A 56 -12.87 -3.67 0.02
C GLU A 56 -12.91 -4.49 1.31
N ILE A 57 -12.30 -4.00 2.39
CA ILE A 57 -12.29 -4.75 3.65
C ILE A 57 -13.71 -4.95 4.22
N PRO A 58 -14.17 -6.19 4.45
CA PRO A 58 -15.48 -6.44 5.05
C PRO A 58 -15.51 -6.17 6.56
N LEU A 59 -16.62 -5.57 6.99
CA LEU A 59 -17.04 -5.45 8.38
C LEU A 59 -18.44 -6.04 8.51
N PHE A 60 -18.50 -7.25 9.07
CA PHE A 60 -19.74 -7.96 9.33
C PHE A 60 -20.33 -7.55 10.66
N ASP A 61 -21.64 -7.33 10.70
CA ASP A 61 -22.40 -7.09 11.93
C ASP A 61 -23.20 -8.34 12.32
N ARG A 62 -22.85 -8.96 13.45
CA ARG A 62 -23.57 -10.12 13.99
C ARG A 62 -24.98 -9.77 14.46
N ALA A 63 -25.25 -8.52 14.82
CA ALA A 63 -26.55 -8.12 15.34
C ALA A 63 -27.59 -7.99 14.21
N THR A 64 -27.19 -7.48 13.05
CA THR A 64 -28.08 -7.26 11.90
C THR A 64 -27.93 -8.33 10.81
N GLY A 65 -26.82 -9.05 10.79
CA GLY A 65 -26.45 -9.96 9.69
C GLY A 65 -25.93 -9.21 8.44
N GLU A 66 -25.72 -7.91 8.50
CA GLU A 66 -25.26 -7.11 7.36
C GLU A 66 -23.75 -6.97 7.31
N THR A 67 -23.18 -6.95 6.10
CA THR A 67 -21.77 -6.64 5.87
C THR A 67 -21.63 -5.31 5.14
N ILE A 68 -20.87 -4.38 5.73
CA ILE A 68 -20.41 -3.16 5.05
C ILE A 68 -18.94 -3.30 4.66
N TYR A 69 -18.49 -2.56 3.66
CA TYR A 69 -17.19 -2.77 3.04
C TYR A 69 -16.36 -1.48 2.93
N GLY A 70 -15.04 -1.66 2.87
CA GLY A 70 -14.07 -0.66 2.42
C GLY A 70 -14.04 0.59 3.28
N LEU A 71 -13.99 1.77 2.65
CA LEU A 71 -13.93 3.04 3.36
C LEU A 71 -15.13 3.22 4.32
N LYS A 72 -16.32 2.71 3.95
CA LYS A 72 -17.51 2.76 4.81
C LYS A 72 -17.32 1.94 6.09
N ALA A 73 -16.72 0.76 5.97
CA ALA A 73 -16.38 -0.06 7.13
C ALA A 73 -15.38 0.67 8.06
N MET A 74 -14.36 1.30 7.48
CA MET A 74 -13.35 2.04 8.25
C MET A 74 -13.93 3.25 8.98
N THR A 75 -14.70 4.09 8.28
CA THR A 75 -15.32 5.28 8.89
C THR A 75 -16.36 4.91 9.94
N HIS A 76 -17.12 3.82 9.73
CA HIS A 76 -18.07 3.31 10.71
C HIS A 76 -17.39 2.89 12.02
N LEU A 77 -16.26 2.17 11.94
CA LEU A 77 -15.47 1.83 13.13
C LEU A 77 -14.94 3.08 13.84
N LEU A 78 -14.39 4.05 13.10
CA LEU A 78 -13.88 5.30 13.66
C LEU A 78 -14.99 6.12 14.35
N ALA A 79 -16.16 6.24 13.72
CA ALA A 79 -17.31 6.95 14.27
C ALA A 79 -17.85 6.29 15.55
N SER A 80 -17.73 4.96 15.69
CA SER A 80 -18.20 4.24 16.88
C SER A 80 -17.51 4.68 18.17
N ARG A 81 -16.29 5.22 18.07
CA ARG A 81 -15.52 5.76 19.20
C ARG A 81 -15.57 7.28 19.27
N TRP A 82 -15.55 7.92 18.11
CA TRP A 82 -15.54 9.37 17.95
C TRP A 82 -16.78 9.82 17.19
N GLY A 83 -17.94 9.77 17.85
CA GLY A 83 -19.23 10.09 17.21
C GLY A 83 -19.30 11.48 16.59
N TRP A 84 -18.51 12.44 17.08
CA TRP A 84 -18.40 13.78 16.49
C TRP A 84 -17.80 13.79 15.07
N LEU A 85 -17.11 12.71 14.65
CA LEU A 85 -16.61 12.52 13.29
C LEU A 85 -17.69 12.02 12.32
N SER A 86 -18.83 11.50 12.78
CA SER A 86 -19.90 11.01 11.90
C SER A 86 -20.32 12.03 10.84
N PRO A 87 -20.65 13.30 11.18
CA PRO A 87 -21.04 14.28 10.16
C PRO A 87 -19.94 14.58 9.15
N ILE A 88 -18.66 14.43 9.53
CA ILE A 88 -17.53 14.59 8.61
C ILE A 88 -17.48 13.40 7.65
N PHE A 89 -17.57 12.17 8.18
CA PHE A 89 -17.56 10.95 7.37
C PHE A 89 -18.78 10.81 6.47
N ASP A 90 -19.92 11.39 6.84
CA ASP A 90 -21.13 11.37 6.02
C ASP A 90 -21.17 12.53 4.99
N SER A 91 -20.22 13.48 5.08
CA SER A 91 -20.17 14.63 4.19
C SER A 91 -19.70 14.25 2.77
N ARG A 92 -20.30 14.86 1.75
CA ARG A 92 -19.89 14.66 0.34
C ARG A 92 -18.42 15.04 0.07
N PRO A 93 -17.87 16.15 0.63
CA PRO A 93 -16.46 16.50 0.41
C PRO A 93 -15.50 15.42 0.91
N PHE A 94 -15.81 14.79 2.05
CA PHE A 94 -15.01 13.70 2.58
C PHE A 94 -14.94 12.53 1.60
N TRP A 95 -16.10 12.05 1.12
CA TRP A 95 -16.13 10.94 0.17
C TRP A 95 -15.44 11.27 -1.14
N TRP A 96 -15.60 12.49 -1.65
CA TRP A 96 -14.96 12.91 -2.90
C TRP A 96 -13.42 12.87 -2.83
N VAL A 97 -12.83 13.17 -1.67
CA VAL A 97 -11.38 13.14 -1.47
C VAL A 97 -10.88 11.74 -1.10
N PHE A 98 -11.50 11.13 -0.08
CA PHE A 98 -10.94 9.92 0.54
C PHE A 98 -11.31 8.64 -0.20
N HIS A 99 -12.43 8.60 -0.94
CA HIS A 99 -12.77 7.40 -1.71
C HIS A 99 -11.76 7.13 -2.83
N PRO A 100 -11.39 8.09 -3.69
CA PRO A 100 -10.33 7.86 -4.68
C PRO A 100 -8.99 7.46 -4.03
N MET A 101 -8.62 8.08 -2.91
CA MET A 101 -7.39 7.71 -2.18
C MET A 101 -7.44 6.27 -1.67
N TYR A 102 -8.59 5.86 -1.11
CA TYR A 102 -8.82 4.50 -0.66
C TYR A 102 -8.68 3.49 -1.80
N GLU A 103 -9.28 3.76 -2.97
CA GLU A 103 -9.19 2.90 -4.15
C GLU A 103 -7.76 2.78 -4.68
N ILE A 104 -7.02 3.91 -4.72
CA ILE A 104 -5.61 3.93 -5.10
C ILE A 104 -4.81 3.01 -4.16
N ILE A 105 -4.98 3.10 -2.85
CA ILE A 105 -4.24 2.25 -1.91
C ILE A 105 -4.66 0.79 -2.07
N THR A 106 -5.97 0.53 -2.13
CA THR A 106 -6.55 -0.81 -2.20
C THR A 106 -6.05 -1.61 -3.40
N TYR A 107 -6.15 -1.06 -4.61
CA TYR A 107 -5.72 -1.74 -5.85
C TYR A 107 -4.20 -1.86 -5.99
N ASN A 108 -3.45 -1.09 -5.20
CA ASN A 108 -1.99 -1.08 -5.23
C ASN A 108 -1.36 -1.69 -3.96
N ARG A 109 -2.15 -2.19 -3.00
CA ARG A 109 -1.62 -2.62 -1.68
C ARG A 109 -0.53 -3.70 -1.75
N ARG A 110 -0.64 -4.62 -2.72
CA ARG A 110 0.38 -5.65 -2.98
C ARG A 110 1.67 -5.10 -3.56
N VAL A 111 1.56 -4.03 -4.33
CA VAL A 111 2.72 -3.34 -4.91
C VAL A 111 3.41 -2.46 -3.87
N ILE A 112 2.62 -1.80 -3.03
CA ILE A 112 3.11 -0.89 -2.00
C ILE A 112 3.81 -1.66 -0.86
N ALA A 113 3.21 -2.75 -0.39
CA ALA A 113 3.65 -3.42 0.85
C ALA A 113 4.19 -4.84 0.64
N GLY A 114 4.12 -5.36 -0.59
CA GLY A 114 4.39 -6.77 -0.88
C GLY A 114 3.36 -7.71 -0.26
N CYS A 115 3.48 -9.00 -0.58
CA CYS A 115 2.75 -10.08 0.10
C CYS A 115 3.68 -11.25 0.38
N LYS A 116 3.40 -12.00 1.45
CA LYS A 116 3.90 -13.38 1.57
C LYS A 116 2.87 -14.29 0.92
N HIS A 117 3.32 -15.26 0.13
CA HIS A 117 2.44 -16.33 -0.31
C HIS A 117 2.03 -17.14 0.92
N CYS A 118 0.73 -17.18 1.21
CA CYS A 118 0.15 -18.02 2.25
C CYS A 118 -0.82 -18.95 1.52
N GLY A 119 -0.66 -20.27 1.66
CA GLY A 119 -1.60 -21.22 1.09
C GLY A 119 -3.02 -20.95 1.59
N GLY A 120 -4.02 -20.98 0.69
CA GLY A 120 -5.42 -20.67 1.01
C GLY A 120 -6.08 -19.76 -0.03
N PHE A 121 -7.13 -19.05 0.38
CA PHE A 121 -7.87 -18.09 -0.45
C PHE A 121 -6.99 -16.90 -0.85
N ASP A 122 -6.80 -16.69 -2.15
CA ASP A 122 -6.01 -15.56 -2.65
C ASP A 122 -6.82 -14.26 -2.58
N CYS A 123 -6.58 -13.45 -1.55
CA CYS A 123 -7.18 -12.12 -1.38
C CYS A 123 -6.56 -11.05 -2.32
N ALA A 124 -6.04 -11.45 -3.48
CA ALA A 124 -5.44 -10.51 -4.44
C ALA A 124 -6.49 -9.53 -4.96
N PRO A 125 -6.25 -8.21 -4.87
CA PRO A 125 -7.05 -7.30 -5.67
C PRO A 125 -6.72 -7.51 -7.14
N ASP A 126 -7.76 -7.44 -7.98
CA ASP A 126 -7.63 -7.51 -9.42
C ASP A 126 -6.86 -6.29 -9.96
N LEU A 127 -6.20 -6.43 -11.11
CA LEU A 127 -5.48 -5.30 -11.70
C LEU A 127 -6.46 -4.28 -12.26
N ASN A 128 -6.59 -3.17 -11.54
CA ASN A 128 -7.22 -1.96 -12.07
C ASN A 128 -6.17 -1.03 -12.70
N ARG A 129 -6.13 -0.99 -14.04
CA ARG A 129 -5.15 -0.20 -14.80
C ARG A 129 -5.26 1.30 -14.53
N PHE A 130 -6.47 1.81 -14.29
CA PHE A 130 -6.69 3.22 -13.98
C PHE A 130 -6.02 3.59 -12.65
N TYR A 131 -6.38 2.92 -11.56
CA TYR A 131 -5.79 3.20 -10.24
C TYR A 131 -4.30 2.86 -10.16
N ARG A 132 -3.82 1.87 -10.92
CA ARG A 132 -2.39 1.58 -11.05
C ARG A 132 -1.63 2.72 -11.72
N SER A 133 -2.18 3.27 -12.81
CA SER A 133 -1.56 4.40 -13.53
C SER A 133 -1.55 5.66 -12.67
N VAL A 134 -2.66 5.95 -11.98
CA VAL A 134 -2.73 7.07 -11.04
C VAL A 134 -1.70 6.92 -9.92
N TYR A 135 -1.58 5.71 -9.32
CA TYR A 135 -0.56 5.43 -8.32
C TYR A 135 0.87 5.68 -8.84
N ILE A 136 1.21 5.13 -10.00
CA ILE A 136 2.53 5.31 -10.61
C ILE A 136 2.81 6.79 -10.87
N GLY A 137 1.83 7.54 -11.38
CA GLY A 137 1.95 8.97 -11.63
C GLY A 137 2.17 9.78 -10.35
N LEU A 138 1.40 9.51 -9.30
CA LEU A 138 1.54 10.19 -8.00
C LEU A 138 2.87 9.86 -7.32
N ALA A 139 3.26 8.59 -7.29
CA ALA A 139 4.53 8.14 -6.72
C ALA A 139 5.73 8.69 -7.51
N GLY A 140 5.65 8.67 -8.85
CA GLY A 140 6.66 9.25 -9.73
C GLY A 140 6.79 10.77 -9.57
N GLY A 141 5.66 11.47 -9.48
CA GLY A 141 5.64 12.90 -9.20
C GLY A 141 6.26 13.24 -7.85
N PHE A 142 5.92 12.48 -6.81
CA PHE A 142 6.51 12.63 -5.48
C PHE A 142 8.02 12.46 -5.50
N VAL A 143 8.53 11.38 -6.12
CA VAL A 143 9.98 11.17 -6.23
C VAL A 143 10.65 12.30 -7.03
N SER A 144 10.04 12.73 -8.13
CA SER A 144 10.57 13.83 -8.95
C SER A 144 10.68 15.13 -8.16
N LEU A 145 9.66 15.47 -7.36
CA LEU A 145 9.65 16.64 -6.49
C LEU A 145 10.73 16.53 -5.39
N MET A 146 10.87 15.37 -4.75
CA MET A 146 11.91 15.13 -3.73
C MET A 146 13.32 15.31 -4.32
N MET A 147 13.55 14.79 -5.52
CA MET A 147 14.86 14.90 -6.19
C MET A 147 15.14 16.33 -6.67
N ALA A 148 14.15 17.03 -7.22
CA ALA A 148 14.29 18.44 -7.57
C ALA A 148 14.65 19.30 -6.35
N TRP A 149 14.02 19.03 -5.20
CA TRP A 149 14.36 19.68 -3.94
C TRP A 149 15.79 19.39 -3.49
N LEU A 150 16.27 18.16 -3.66
CA LEU A 150 17.64 17.77 -3.33
C LEU A 150 18.68 18.48 -4.22
N LEU A 151 18.40 18.64 -5.50
CA LEU A 151 19.28 19.34 -6.46
C LEU A 151 19.43 20.85 -6.12
N MET A 152 18.47 21.44 -5.41
CA MET A 152 18.54 22.84 -4.97
C MET A 152 19.38 23.06 -3.70
N LYS A 153 19.90 22.00 -3.08
CA LYS A 153 20.75 22.07 -1.87
C LYS A 153 22.24 22.30 -2.23
N PRO A 154 23.09 22.67 -1.25
CA PRO A 154 24.52 22.95 -1.48
C PRO A 154 25.24 21.89 -2.33
N THR A 155 26.33 22.28 -2.98
CA THR A 155 27.03 21.51 -4.05
C THR A 155 27.32 20.04 -3.73
N THR A 156 27.61 19.71 -2.46
CA THR A 156 27.80 18.32 -2.01
C THR A 156 26.53 17.48 -2.06
N PHE A 157 25.37 18.08 -1.77
CA PHE A 157 24.06 17.43 -1.87
C PHE A 157 23.51 17.40 -3.29
N ALA A 158 23.85 18.40 -4.11
CA ALA A 158 23.52 18.39 -5.53
C ALA A 158 24.21 17.23 -6.27
N ALA A 159 25.49 16.96 -5.99
CA ALA A 159 26.22 15.82 -6.55
C ALA A 159 25.58 14.46 -6.19
N LEU A 160 25.08 14.33 -4.96
CA LEU A 160 24.29 13.18 -4.51
C LEU A 160 22.94 13.08 -5.26
N GLY A 161 22.25 14.21 -5.44
CA GLY A 161 21.03 14.25 -6.23
C GLY A 161 21.24 13.76 -7.67
N PHE A 162 22.34 14.17 -8.31
CA PHE A 162 22.71 13.73 -9.66
C PHE A 162 23.02 12.24 -9.74
N SER A 163 23.79 11.67 -8.80
CA SER A 163 24.14 10.24 -8.82
C SER A 163 22.92 9.34 -8.61
N VAL A 164 22.03 9.72 -7.69
CA VAL A 164 20.76 9.01 -7.45
C VAL A 164 19.87 9.10 -8.69
N LEU A 165 19.73 10.29 -9.28
CA LEU A 165 18.90 10.47 -10.47
C LEU A 165 19.45 9.70 -11.68
N ALA A 166 20.77 9.64 -11.84
CA ALA A 166 21.41 8.79 -12.86
C ALA A 166 21.14 7.30 -12.63
N ALA A 167 21.27 6.80 -11.40
CA ALA A 167 20.94 5.42 -11.06
C ALA A 167 19.46 5.12 -11.35
N MET A 168 18.55 5.98 -10.89
CA MET A 168 17.11 5.87 -11.18
C MET A 168 16.80 5.91 -12.67
N SER A 169 17.55 6.66 -13.48
CA SER A 169 17.36 6.73 -14.93
C SER A 169 17.76 5.42 -15.60
N VAL A 170 18.89 4.83 -15.19
CA VAL A 170 19.34 3.50 -15.68
C VAL A 170 18.33 2.42 -15.30
N TYR A 171 17.90 2.37 -14.04
CA TYR A 171 16.86 1.43 -13.62
C TYR A 171 15.52 1.68 -14.32
N GLY A 172 15.17 2.95 -14.56
CA GLY A 172 13.97 3.33 -15.31
C GLY A 172 14.01 2.82 -16.75
N LEU A 173 15.16 2.84 -17.40
CA LEU A 173 15.35 2.28 -18.75
C LEU A 173 15.24 0.75 -18.76
N ILE A 174 15.81 0.07 -17.76
CA ILE A 174 15.66 -1.39 -17.58
C ILE A 174 14.19 -1.74 -17.29
N ALA A 175 13.52 -0.95 -16.46
CA ALA A 175 12.12 -1.14 -16.16
C ALA A 175 11.22 -0.94 -17.38
N PHE A 176 11.53 0.08 -18.18
CA PHE A 176 10.83 0.37 -19.42
C PHE A 176 11.04 -0.71 -20.47
N SER A 177 12.25 -1.26 -20.61
CA SER A 177 12.54 -2.33 -21.55
C SER A 177 11.82 -3.64 -21.16
N ILE A 178 11.85 -4.02 -19.88
CA ILE A 178 11.08 -5.15 -19.35
C ILE A 178 9.57 -4.90 -19.52
N GLY A 179 9.11 -3.69 -19.22
CA GLY A 179 7.70 -3.29 -19.35
C GLY A 179 7.19 -3.33 -20.79
N ARG A 180 8.03 -3.02 -21.79
CA ARG A 180 7.71 -3.15 -23.22
C ARG A 180 7.57 -4.62 -23.64
N VAL A 181 8.46 -5.48 -23.15
CA VAL A 181 8.43 -6.94 -23.44
C VAL A 181 7.24 -7.62 -22.77
N THR A 182 6.86 -7.16 -21.57
CA THR A 182 5.76 -7.73 -20.76
C THR A 182 4.47 -6.91 -20.85
N SER A 183 4.37 -5.97 -21.80
CA SER A 183 3.29 -4.99 -21.85
C SER A 183 1.92 -5.68 -22.00
N GLY A 184 0.96 -5.31 -21.14
CA GLY A 184 -0.37 -5.92 -21.08
C GLY A 184 -0.52 -7.06 -20.08
N SER A 185 0.57 -7.65 -19.58
CA SER A 185 0.54 -8.66 -18.53
C SER A 185 0.42 -8.04 -17.13
N LEU A 186 -0.21 -8.77 -16.19
CA LEU A 186 -0.22 -8.44 -14.76
C LEU A 186 1.20 -8.26 -14.20
N VAL A 187 2.14 -9.04 -14.71
CA VAL A 187 3.56 -9.04 -14.33
C VAL A 187 4.20 -7.69 -14.64
N GLY A 188 4.03 -7.16 -15.85
CA GLY A 188 4.60 -5.87 -16.25
C GLY A 188 4.08 -4.70 -15.40
N TRP A 189 2.77 -4.63 -15.16
CA TRP A 189 2.16 -3.59 -14.32
C TRP A 189 2.60 -3.67 -12.85
N ASN A 190 2.83 -4.87 -12.36
CA ASN A 190 3.37 -5.10 -11.03
C ASN A 190 4.84 -4.73 -10.92
N PHE A 191 5.63 -5.05 -11.93
CA PHE A 191 7.04 -4.68 -11.99
C PHE A 191 7.21 -3.16 -11.92
N VAL A 192 6.52 -2.41 -12.80
CA VAL A 192 6.60 -0.94 -12.81
C VAL A 192 6.12 -0.33 -11.49
N GLY A 193 5.04 -0.88 -10.93
CA GLY A 193 4.53 -0.47 -9.63
C GLY A 193 5.55 -0.71 -8.49
N ASN A 194 6.15 -1.90 -8.42
CA ASN A 194 7.12 -2.25 -7.38
C ASN A 194 8.38 -1.38 -7.52
N TYR A 195 8.80 -1.12 -8.76
CA TYR A 195 9.91 -0.23 -9.06
C TYR A 195 9.66 1.17 -8.49
N ILE A 196 8.54 1.80 -8.83
CA ILE A 196 8.26 3.16 -8.33
C ILE A 196 8.08 3.21 -6.82
N THR A 197 7.47 2.18 -6.21
CA THR A 197 7.38 2.03 -4.75
C THR A 197 8.77 2.05 -4.11
N THR A 198 9.68 1.29 -4.69
CA THR A 198 11.07 1.20 -4.22
C THR A 198 11.75 2.55 -4.33
N MET A 199 11.55 3.27 -5.44
CA MET A 199 12.10 4.62 -5.62
C MET A 199 11.54 5.62 -4.58
N VAL A 200 10.26 5.52 -4.22
CA VAL A 200 9.67 6.33 -3.14
C VAL A 200 10.38 6.07 -1.81
N ILE A 201 10.64 4.80 -1.47
CA ILE A 201 11.35 4.43 -0.22
C ILE A 201 12.77 5.01 -0.22
N VAL A 202 13.50 4.85 -1.32
CA VAL A 202 14.88 5.35 -1.46
C VAL A 202 14.90 6.89 -1.33
N ALA A 203 14.05 7.59 -2.10
CA ALA A 203 13.96 9.04 -2.08
C ALA A 203 13.59 9.58 -0.69
N SER A 204 12.65 8.93 0.00
CA SER A 204 12.24 9.31 1.35
C SER A 204 13.36 9.10 2.38
N THR A 205 14.05 7.96 2.32
CA THR A 205 15.14 7.62 3.25
C THR A 205 16.31 8.58 3.12
N ILE A 206 16.72 8.88 1.89
CA ILE A 206 17.77 9.87 1.61
C ILE A 206 17.35 11.25 2.14
N SER A 207 16.14 11.69 1.81
CA SER A 207 15.65 13.01 2.21
C SER A 207 15.60 13.18 3.73
N ILE A 208 15.15 12.16 4.48
CA ILE A 208 15.12 12.17 5.94
C ILE A 208 16.55 12.24 6.52
N GLY A 209 17.48 11.40 6.05
CA GLY A 209 18.86 11.41 6.53
C GLY A 209 19.55 12.76 6.32
N LEU A 210 19.24 13.43 5.22
CA LEU A 210 19.72 14.78 4.92
C LEU A 210 19.10 15.86 5.82
N MET A 211 17.81 15.77 6.12
CA MET A 211 17.15 16.70 7.07
C MET A 211 17.71 16.55 8.49
N MET A 212 18.15 15.36 8.87
CA MET A 212 18.77 15.09 10.17
C MET A 212 20.26 15.51 10.24
N GLY A 213 20.82 16.07 9.15
CA GLY A 213 22.22 16.52 9.11
C GLY A 213 23.25 15.39 9.15
N THR A 214 22.81 14.14 9.06
CA THR A 214 23.71 12.99 8.98
C THR A 214 24.23 12.88 7.55
N ALA A 215 25.55 12.90 7.37
CA ALA A 215 26.15 12.48 6.12
C ALA A 215 25.75 11.02 5.90
N VAL A 216 24.83 10.76 4.97
CA VAL A 216 24.46 9.40 4.59
C VAL A 216 25.68 8.82 3.86
N PRO A 217 26.42 7.86 4.45
CA PRO A 217 27.64 7.36 3.82
C PRO A 217 27.31 6.75 2.47
N ASP A 218 28.18 6.90 1.47
CA ASP A 218 27.99 6.32 0.13
C ASP A 218 27.66 4.82 0.21
N VAL A 219 28.24 4.11 1.19
CA VAL A 219 27.95 2.71 1.49
C VAL A 219 26.46 2.50 1.77
N LEU A 220 25.80 3.33 2.58
CA LEU A 220 24.37 3.17 2.88
C LEU A 220 23.51 3.39 1.63
N GLN A 221 23.91 4.30 0.73
CA GLN A 221 23.20 4.55 -0.52
C GLN A 221 23.30 3.38 -1.48
N TRP A 222 24.51 2.83 -1.68
CA TRP A 222 24.71 1.61 -2.46
C TRP A 222 24.07 0.39 -1.82
N THR A 223 24.01 0.33 -0.49
CA THR A 223 23.32 -0.75 0.23
C THR A 223 21.81 -0.65 0.06
N VAL A 224 21.24 0.56 0.11
CA VAL A 224 19.82 0.83 -0.12
C VAL A 224 19.43 0.57 -1.57
N LEU A 225 20.24 1.00 -2.54
CA LEU A 225 20.05 0.68 -3.95
C LEU A 225 20.23 -0.83 -4.22
N GLY A 226 21.21 -1.47 -3.59
CA GLY A 226 21.43 -2.91 -3.69
C GLY A 226 20.30 -3.74 -3.07
N THR A 227 19.77 -3.34 -1.91
CA THR A 227 18.60 -4.00 -1.29
C THR A 227 17.32 -3.72 -2.06
N ALA A 228 17.12 -2.51 -2.58
CA ALA A 228 16.05 -2.20 -3.53
C ALA A 228 16.06 -3.14 -4.74
N SER A 229 17.23 -3.36 -5.34
CA SER A 229 17.40 -4.26 -6.48
C SER A 229 17.21 -5.73 -6.11
N LEU A 230 17.73 -6.17 -4.96
CA LEU A 230 17.51 -7.51 -4.45
C LEU A 230 16.04 -7.75 -4.08
N LEU A 231 15.33 -6.76 -3.55
CA LEU A 231 13.90 -6.82 -3.26
C LEU A 231 13.08 -6.89 -4.55
N GLY A 232 13.44 -6.11 -5.58
CA GLY A 232 12.83 -6.22 -6.90
C GLY A 232 13.00 -7.61 -7.52
N ILE A 233 14.23 -8.16 -7.47
CA ILE A 233 14.55 -9.50 -8.00
C ILE A 233 13.88 -10.61 -7.18
N THR A 234 13.92 -10.52 -5.86
CA THR A 234 13.29 -11.54 -4.98
C THR A 234 11.78 -11.52 -5.09
N GLU A 235 11.17 -10.35 -5.31
CA GLU A 235 9.73 -10.22 -5.52
C GLU A 235 9.29 -10.76 -6.89
N ILE A 236 10.11 -10.67 -7.93
CA ILE A 236 9.88 -11.37 -9.20
C ILE A 236 9.94 -12.88 -8.96
N LYS A 237 11.00 -13.36 -8.29
CA LYS A 237 11.21 -14.79 -8.01
C LYS A 237 10.14 -15.40 -7.10
N ARG A 238 9.53 -14.60 -6.22
CA ARG A 238 8.44 -15.01 -5.30
C ARG A 238 7.08 -15.12 -6.00
N ARG A 239 6.96 -14.66 -7.25
CA ARG A 239 5.70 -14.66 -8.02
C ARG A 239 5.65 -15.75 -9.08
N ASP A 240 6.80 -16.34 -9.42
CA ASP A 240 6.94 -17.48 -10.35
C ASP A 240 6.95 -18.86 -9.62
N LEU A 241 6.80 -18.87 -8.29
CA LEU A 241 6.69 -20.05 -7.41
C LEU A 241 5.43 -19.94 -6.55
#